data_AF-A0A7C9RUN6-F1
#
_entry.id   AF-A0A7C9RUN6-F1
#
_cell.length_a   1.000
_cell.length_b   1.000
_cell.length_c   1.000
_cell.angle_alpha   90.00
_cell.angle_beta   90.00
_cell.angle_gamma   90.00
#
_symmetry.space_group_name_H-M   'P 1'
#
loop_
_entity.id
_entity.type
_entity.pdbx_description
1 polymer ?
#
loop_
_entity_poly.entity_id
_entity_poly.type
_entity_poly.pdbx_seq_one_letter_code
_entity_poly.pdbx_strand_id
1 'polypeptide(L)'
;MWKTVIASLLLVTSAPVAQAEPEQVPHVVAAGYRGLGEGIGFGQAEARLCELAELFTGFAADPQFRDLEKRRVVEGIVAQPPPIGPTQQVRDLFAGYVQGYNRYAATHPKCNRQISEAELYRFNYVAFNEGIFRAYEGIWPQPKPYKERGSNTIAVGSRGTNGGKGVLLGNPHVPWNGMISFWHARLTIPGKVDVDGAMLLGIPVVFNGYNRGVAWSATVSTAASYSLTKLKLVDRYTYLVDGRPEKMIDRGTHWDTRYGPVTRLIRTNPHLTGHEMTELPWTETEAYAVTDGAADRLAAVNATAGFLEARTTADLKASLDRHGGTVRTNVVAADKRGKTLYAGIQVVPDVADECVVDQEFLKRNSVAIVDGTRSRCKPGLLPMDKMPWIESDTYATNSNSTHAFVRADKPLTGFPRVFGDESVANMRTSFGLEEIPRHLGRYDAATMQKLVLENRNTAAEMFLDQMPCTRKECEVLRKWDRRNEIGSVGALLFDRWFAKGGTEQAFDEVVRELGPKIHQPLGEVQYVVRNGRKIPLHGGPGSSGVYNLINMDWQRQEVSDGSSFIFAVEYTDKACPTAYTLMAPSRPDLYSAKKWQKGALCR
;
A
#
# COMPACT_ATOMS: atom_id res chain seq x y z
N MET A 1 49.62 -36.16 -31.27
CA MET A 1 49.29 -37.56 -30.98
C MET A 1 47.98 -37.56 -30.19
N TRP A 2 46.83 -37.57 -30.86
CA TRP A 2 46.04 -38.75 -31.26
C TRP A 2 45.34 -39.50 -30.11
N LYS A 3 43.99 -39.49 -30.21
CA LYS A 3 42.98 -40.50 -29.80
C LYS A 3 42.49 -40.45 -28.34
N THR A 4 41.19 -40.58 -28.04
CA THR A 4 40.07 -41.33 -28.69
C THR A 4 38.74 -40.79 -28.12
N VAL A 5 37.74 -40.25 -28.85
CA VAL A 5 36.70 -40.85 -29.73
C VAL A 5 35.94 -42.04 -29.12
N ILE A 6 34.62 -41.88 -28.89
CA ILE A 6 33.52 -42.58 -29.58
C ILE A 6 32.19 -41.91 -29.18
N ALA A 7 31.47 -41.44 -30.19
CA ALA A 7 30.04 -41.15 -30.14
C ALA A 7 29.27 -42.41 -30.56
N SER A 8 28.12 -42.70 -29.93
CA SER A 8 26.86 -43.03 -30.63
C SER A 8 25.72 -43.49 -29.71
N LEU A 9 24.62 -42.73 -29.80
CA LEU A 9 23.20 -43.11 -29.81
C LEU A 9 22.44 -43.59 -28.55
N LEU A 10 21.34 -42.84 -28.34
CA LEU A 10 19.99 -43.24 -27.93
C LEU A 10 19.74 -43.58 -26.45
N LEU A 11 19.23 -42.58 -25.73
CA LEU A 11 17.83 -42.54 -25.29
C LEU A 11 17.52 -41.13 -24.77
N VAL A 12 16.73 -40.39 -25.55
CA VAL A 12 16.01 -39.22 -25.06
C VAL A 12 14.94 -39.76 -24.11
N THR A 13 15.29 -39.96 -22.85
CA THR A 13 14.29 -39.81 -21.79
C THR A 13 14.20 -38.33 -21.54
N SER A 14 13.13 -37.73 -22.01
CA SER A 14 12.66 -36.42 -21.54
C SER A 14 12.81 -36.40 -20.03
N ALA A 15 13.81 -35.68 -19.53
CA ALA A 15 13.84 -35.32 -18.13
C ALA A 15 12.49 -34.63 -17.86
N PRO A 16 11.74 -35.03 -16.82
CA PRO A 16 10.54 -34.29 -16.47
C PRO A 16 10.99 -32.84 -16.27
N VAL A 17 10.35 -31.93 -17.02
CA VAL A 17 10.37 -30.51 -16.71
C VAL A 17 10.12 -30.45 -15.22
N ALA A 18 11.12 -30.05 -14.44
CA ALA A 18 10.93 -29.87 -13.02
C ALA A 18 9.75 -28.91 -12.87
N GLN A 19 8.58 -29.43 -12.51
CA GLN A 19 7.51 -28.62 -11.97
C GLN A 19 8.18 -27.94 -10.79
N ALA A 20 8.41 -26.62 -10.91
CA ALA A 20 8.88 -25.83 -9.78
C ALA A 20 7.95 -26.18 -8.61
N GLU A 21 8.52 -26.75 -7.55
CA GLU A 21 7.76 -27.10 -6.35
C GLU A 21 6.88 -25.90 -5.95
N PRO A 22 5.66 -26.12 -5.43
CA PRO A 22 4.89 -25.02 -4.87
C PRO A 22 5.79 -24.32 -3.84
N GLU A 23 5.97 -23.00 -4.00
CA GLU A 23 6.70 -22.18 -3.03
C GLU A 23 6.11 -22.49 -1.66
N GLN A 24 6.89 -23.15 -0.80
CA GLN A 24 6.42 -23.56 0.50
C GLN A 24 6.35 -22.30 1.35
N VAL A 25 5.13 -21.83 1.61
CA VAL A 25 4.90 -20.67 2.48
C VAL A 25 5.53 -20.99 3.85
N PRO A 26 6.52 -20.19 4.31
CA PRO A 26 7.22 -20.47 5.55
C PRO A 26 6.25 -20.43 6.74
N HIS A 27 6.41 -21.36 7.68
CA HIS A 27 5.61 -21.44 8.90
C HIS A 27 6.49 -21.24 10.12
N VAL A 28 6.39 -20.07 10.73
CA VAL A 28 7.08 -19.72 11.96
C VAL A 28 6.22 -20.15 13.14
N VAL A 29 6.74 -21.07 13.94
CA VAL A 29 6.14 -21.50 15.21
C VAL A 29 7.05 -21.08 16.35
N ALA A 30 6.51 -20.39 17.34
CA ALA A 30 7.26 -19.86 18.48
C ALA A 30 6.48 -19.94 19.79
N ALA A 31 7.19 -19.92 20.92
CA ALA A 31 6.56 -19.88 22.25
C ALA A 31 6.05 -18.49 22.65
N GLY A 32 6.46 -17.43 21.94
CA GLY A 32 6.10 -16.05 22.26
C GLY A 32 6.53 -15.07 21.18
N TYR A 33 6.22 -13.79 21.38
CA TYR A 33 6.44 -12.74 20.38
C TYR A 33 7.90 -12.55 19.99
N ARG A 34 8.84 -12.75 20.91
CA ARG A 34 10.27 -12.66 20.60
C ARG A 34 10.71 -13.75 19.62
N GLY A 35 10.32 -15.00 19.88
CA GLY A 35 10.61 -16.10 18.95
C GLY A 35 9.87 -15.93 17.62
N LEU A 36 8.67 -15.36 17.64
CA LEU A 36 7.93 -15.06 16.41
C LEU A 36 8.68 -14.02 15.56
N GLY A 37 9.14 -12.94 16.20
CA GLY A 37 10.00 -11.93 15.58
C GLY A 37 11.27 -12.56 15.01
N GLU A 38 11.94 -13.44 15.76
CA GLU A 38 13.14 -14.15 15.31
C GLU A 38 12.90 -14.96 14.03
N GLY A 39 11.80 -15.71 13.96
CA GLY A 39 11.47 -16.45 12.75
C GLY A 39 11.11 -15.54 11.58
N ILE A 40 10.43 -14.42 11.81
CA ILE A 40 10.15 -13.42 10.76
C ILE A 40 11.45 -12.83 10.21
N GLY A 41 12.33 -12.36 11.09
CA GLY A 41 13.61 -11.75 10.68
C GLY A 41 14.52 -12.74 9.95
N PHE A 42 14.58 -13.98 10.43
CA PHE A 42 15.31 -15.05 9.76
C PHE A 42 14.71 -15.37 8.38
N GLY A 43 13.39 -15.58 8.29
CA GLY A 43 12.72 -15.97 7.06
C GLY A 43 12.73 -14.87 5.98
N GLN A 44 12.60 -13.60 6.36
CA GLN A 44 12.77 -12.49 5.41
C GLN A 44 14.22 -12.38 4.92
N ALA A 45 15.20 -12.56 5.82
CA ALA A 45 16.61 -12.59 5.43
C ALA A 45 16.89 -13.79 4.50
N GLU A 46 16.35 -14.96 4.81
CA GLU A 46 16.46 -16.15 3.96
C GLU A 46 15.94 -15.91 2.55
N ALA A 47 14.78 -15.26 2.44
CA ALA A 47 14.19 -14.95 1.15
C ALA A 47 14.94 -13.85 0.38
N ARG A 48 15.41 -12.78 1.06
CA ARG A 48 15.80 -11.51 0.41
C ARG A 48 16.97 -10.78 1.09
N LEU A 49 17.95 -11.49 1.67
CA LEU A 49 19.03 -10.89 2.47
C LEU A 49 19.73 -9.70 1.81
N CYS A 50 20.19 -9.85 0.57
CA CYS A 50 20.98 -8.81 -0.10
C CYS A 50 20.14 -7.54 -0.36
N GLU A 51 18.88 -7.71 -0.75
CA GLU A 51 17.93 -6.61 -0.93
C GLU A 51 17.66 -5.88 0.40
N LEU A 52 17.47 -6.63 1.49
CA LEU A 52 17.34 -6.05 2.84
C LEU A 52 18.62 -5.36 3.31
N ALA A 53 19.80 -5.93 3.05
CA ALA A 53 21.09 -5.35 3.41
C ALA A 53 21.34 -4.03 2.66
N GLU A 54 21.06 -3.99 1.36
CA GLU A 54 21.10 -2.78 0.54
C GLU A 54 20.10 -1.74 1.04
N LEU A 55 18.89 -2.18 1.37
CA LEU A 55 17.85 -1.34 1.93
C LEU A 55 18.32 -0.67 3.24
N PHE A 56 18.72 -1.44 4.25
CA PHE A 56 19.19 -0.89 5.52
C PHE A 56 20.44 0.00 5.35
N THR A 57 21.33 -0.35 4.42
CA THR A 57 22.51 0.47 4.11
C THR A 57 22.12 1.81 3.49
N GLY A 58 21.22 1.80 2.50
CA GLY A 58 20.70 3.02 1.88
C GLY A 58 19.98 3.92 2.88
N PHE A 59 19.17 3.32 3.75
CA PHE A 59 18.50 4.02 4.86
C PHE A 59 19.50 4.65 5.83
N ALA A 60 20.52 3.92 6.27
CA ALA A 60 21.54 4.47 7.18
C ALA A 60 22.40 5.57 6.52
N ALA A 61 22.53 5.56 5.20
CA ALA A 61 23.24 6.59 4.43
C ALA A 61 22.41 7.85 4.19
N ASP A 62 21.08 7.75 4.27
CA ASP A 62 20.15 8.81 3.96
C ASP A 62 20.29 10.02 4.93
N PRO A 63 20.33 11.27 4.42
CA PRO A 63 20.49 12.46 5.26
C PRO A 63 19.36 12.66 6.29
N GLN A 64 18.12 12.28 5.94
CA GLN A 64 16.96 12.38 6.82
C GLN A 64 17.14 11.45 8.01
N PHE A 65 17.55 10.22 7.73
CA PHE A 65 17.78 9.21 8.76
C PHE A 65 18.92 9.58 9.72
N ARG A 66 20.03 10.09 9.19
CA ARG A 66 21.17 10.55 9.99
C ARG A 66 20.81 11.70 10.92
N ASP A 67 19.93 12.59 10.49
CA ASP A 67 19.42 13.66 11.35
C ASP A 67 18.58 13.10 12.51
N LEU A 68 17.63 12.20 12.22
CA LEU A 68 16.82 11.53 13.24
C LEU A 68 17.67 10.80 14.29
N GLU A 69 18.71 10.09 13.84
CA GLU A 69 19.67 9.41 14.71
C GLU A 69 20.45 10.39 15.60
N LYS A 70 21.03 11.45 15.02
CA LYS A 70 21.78 12.46 15.79
C LYS A 70 20.95 13.12 16.86
N ARG A 71 19.68 13.40 16.56
CA ARG A 71 18.72 14.02 17.50
C ARG A 71 18.07 13.03 18.46
N ARG A 72 18.31 11.73 18.28
CA ARG A 72 17.71 10.65 19.08
C ARG A 72 16.18 10.69 19.12
N VAL A 73 15.55 11.10 18.02
CA VAL A 73 14.09 11.31 17.94
C VAL A 73 13.36 10.01 18.26
N VAL A 74 13.74 8.93 17.57
CA VAL A 74 13.05 7.65 17.68
C VAL A 74 13.34 6.98 19.02
N GLU A 75 14.55 7.12 19.56
CA GLU A 75 14.90 6.63 20.91
C GLU A 75 14.06 7.32 21.99
N GLY A 76 13.83 8.63 21.85
CA GLY A 76 12.96 9.39 22.74
C GLY A 76 11.53 8.85 22.73
N ILE A 77 10.99 8.54 21.54
CA ILE A 77 9.65 7.93 21.40
C ILE A 77 9.63 6.51 21.97
N VAL A 78 10.64 5.70 21.68
CA VAL A 78 10.74 4.31 22.16
C VAL A 78 10.86 4.25 23.69
N ALA A 79 11.37 5.28 24.35
CA ALA A 79 11.43 5.35 25.81
C ALA A 79 10.07 5.64 26.48
N GLN A 80 9.07 6.10 25.72
CA GLN A 80 7.75 6.43 26.24
C GLN A 80 6.87 5.17 26.41
N PRO A 81 5.85 5.21 27.27
CA PRO A 81 4.83 4.16 27.31
C PRO A 81 3.93 4.17 26.05
N PRO A 82 3.26 3.05 25.73
CA PRO A 82 2.21 3.04 24.72
C PRO A 82 1.07 4.01 25.07
N PRO A 83 0.39 4.61 24.08
CA PRO A 83 0.52 4.36 22.64
C PRO A 83 1.62 5.17 21.94
N ILE A 84 2.32 6.06 22.66
CA ILE A 84 3.41 6.88 22.10
C ILE A 84 4.60 5.98 21.73
N GLY A 85 5.13 5.25 22.69
CA GLY A 85 6.15 4.23 22.47
C GLY A 85 5.57 2.85 22.13
N PRO A 86 6.42 1.84 21.87
CA PRO A 86 5.97 0.50 21.49
C PRO A 86 5.42 -0.29 22.68
N THR A 87 4.39 -1.10 22.43
CA THR A 87 3.90 -2.12 23.38
C THR A 87 4.96 -3.18 23.64
N GLN A 88 4.81 -3.96 24.72
CA GLN A 88 5.73 -5.08 24.97
C GLN A 88 5.72 -6.10 23.81
N GLN A 89 4.56 -6.35 23.21
CA GLN A 89 4.43 -7.19 22.02
C GLN A 89 5.32 -6.69 20.88
N VAL A 90 5.31 -5.39 20.59
CA VAL A 90 6.14 -4.78 19.54
C VAL A 90 7.62 -4.82 19.91
N ARG A 91 7.99 -4.58 21.17
CA ARG A 91 9.38 -4.71 21.65
C ARG A 91 9.92 -6.11 21.42
N ASP A 92 9.13 -7.13 21.79
CA ASP A 92 9.52 -8.52 21.62
C ASP A 92 9.68 -8.88 20.13
N LEU A 93 8.72 -8.50 19.29
CA LEU A 93 8.78 -8.73 17.84
C LEU A 93 10.02 -8.09 17.20
N PHE A 94 10.35 -6.85 17.57
CA PHE A 94 11.49 -6.11 17.00
C PHE A 94 12.83 -6.69 17.46
N ALA A 95 12.97 -6.96 18.77
CA ALA A 95 14.17 -7.59 19.31
C ALA A 95 14.41 -8.97 18.68
N GLY A 96 13.34 -9.76 18.54
CA GLY A 96 13.36 -11.03 17.82
C GLY A 96 13.80 -10.87 16.36
N TYR A 97 13.17 -9.97 15.61
CA TYR A 97 13.47 -9.73 14.20
C TYR A 97 14.96 -9.47 13.97
N VAL A 98 15.54 -8.55 14.75
CA VAL A 98 16.97 -8.22 14.64
C VAL A 98 17.83 -9.46 14.89
N GLN A 99 17.52 -10.25 15.92
CA GLN A 99 18.24 -11.48 16.22
C GLN A 99 18.18 -12.50 15.07
N GLY A 100 16.99 -12.73 14.52
CA GLY A 100 16.77 -13.67 13.42
C GLY A 100 17.47 -13.24 12.12
N TYR A 101 17.32 -11.97 11.75
CA TYR A 101 17.95 -11.37 10.58
C TYR A 101 19.48 -11.44 10.68
N ASN A 102 20.05 -10.99 11.79
CA ASN A 102 21.49 -10.95 12.03
C ASN A 102 22.12 -12.36 12.02
N ARG A 103 21.40 -13.36 12.56
CA ARG A 103 21.83 -14.75 12.52
C ARG A 103 21.97 -15.27 11.08
N TYR A 104 20.98 -15.02 10.23
CA TYR A 104 21.06 -15.45 8.83
C TYR A 104 22.10 -14.66 8.03
N ALA A 105 22.20 -13.35 8.28
CA ALA A 105 23.20 -12.50 7.64
C ALA A 105 24.64 -12.96 7.93
N ALA A 106 24.91 -13.40 9.16
CA ALA A 106 26.23 -13.89 9.56
C ALA A 106 26.70 -15.13 8.78
N THR A 107 25.78 -15.94 8.26
CA THR A 107 26.12 -17.13 7.44
C THR A 107 26.32 -16.77 5.96
N HIS A 108 26.18 -15.51 5.56
CA HIS A 108 26.23 -15.04 4.17
C HIS A 108 27.16 -13.83 4.00
N PRO A 109 28.50 -14.04 3.97
CA PRO A 109 29.48 -12.95 4.01
C PRO A 109 29.31 -11.86 2.94
N LYS A 110 28.81 -12.22 1.75
CA LYS A 110 28.60 -11.26 0.63
C LYS A 110 27.58 -10.17 0.96
N CYS A 111 26.58 -10.48 1.78
CA CYS A 111 25.48 -9.58 2.12
C CYS A 111 25.32 -9.41 3.64
N ASN A 112 26.41 -9.66 4.39
CA ASN A 112 26.40 -9.61 5.85
C ASN A 112 26.42 -8.16 6.36
N ARG A 113 25.25 -7.51 6.39
CA ARG A 113 25.03 -6.22 7.04
C ARG A 113 24.25 -6.46 8.33
N GLN A 114 24.91 -6.43 9.47
CA GLN A 114 24.25 -6.54 10.78
C GLN A 114 23.45 -5.28 11.09
N ILE A 115 22.23 -5.40 11.65
CA ILE A 115 21.37 -4.27 12.05
C ILE A 115 21.20 -4.21 13.57
N SER A 116 20.75 -3.06 14.09
CA SER A 116 20.39 -2.88 15.51
C SER A 116 18.87 -2.68 15.68
N GLU A 117 18.36 -2.87 16.91
CA GLU A 117 16.96 -2.57 17.23
C GLU A 117 16.62 -1.09 16.97
N ALA A 118 17.52 -0.17 17.32
CA ALA A 118 17.34 1.25 17.04
C ALA A 118 17.21 1.53 15.54
N GLU A 119 18.03 0.87 14.70
CA GLU A 119 17.93 0.99 13.25
C GLU A 119 16.58 0.47 12.72
N LEU A 120 16.10 -0.67 13.22
CA LEU A 120 14.80 -1.23 12.84
C LEU A 120 13.63 -0.32 13.25
N TYR A 121 13.67 0.26 14.46
CA TYR A 121 12.68 1.24 14.91
C TYR A 121 12.68 2.49 14.04
N ARG A 122 13.84 3.02 13.68
CA ARG A 122 13.93 4.19 12.81
C ARG A 122 13.44 3.88 11.40
N PHE A 123 13.77 2.70 10.87
CA PHE A 123 13.25 2.23 9.58
C PHE A 123 11.71 2.19 9.58
N ASN A 124 11.11 1.62 10.62
CA ASN A 124 9.65 1.57 10.76
C ASN A 124 9.06 2.97 11.00
N TYR A 125 9.68 3.81 11.83
CA TYR A 125 9.27 5.21 12.01
C TYR A 125 9.21 5.94 10.66
N VAL A 126 10.21 5.74 9.80
CA VAL A 126 10.22 6.33 8.46
C VAL A 126 9.08 5.81 7.60
N ALA A 127 8.86 4.49 7.58
CA ALA A 127 7.81 3.88 6.79
C ALA A 127 6.39 4.40 7.14
N PHE A 128 6.19 4.79 8.40
CA PHE A 128 4.89 5.19 8.96
C PHE A 128 4.74 6.69 9.26
N ASN A 129 5.68 7.54 8.86
CA ASN A 129 5.45 8.99 8.86
C ASN A 129 5.45 9.51 7.42
N GLU A 130 4.71 10.57 7.16
CA GLU A 130 4.56 11.06 5.79
C GLU A 130 4.78 12.53 5.65
N GLY A 131 4.15 13.35 6.48
CA GLY A 131 4.34 14.79 6.43
C GLY A 131 5.79 15.16 6.59
N ILE A 132 6.46 14.64 7.62
CA ILE A 132 7.87 14.95 7.88
C ILE A 132 8.76 14.48 6.71
N PHE A 133 8.46 13.32 6.12
CA PHE A 133 9.19 12.78 4.98
C PHE A 133 8.96 13.57 3.69
N ARG A 134 7.72 14.00 3.44
CA ARG A 134 7.42 14.92 2.31
C ARG A 134 8.09 16.27 2.50
N ALA A 135 8.16 16.80 3.73
CA ALA A 135 8.87 18.03 4.04
C ALA A 135 10.36 17.90 3.68
N TYR A 136 10.94 16.77 4.07
CA TYR A 136 12.31 16.42 3.84
C TYR A 136 12.63 16.12 2.37
N GLU A 137 11.72 15.51 1.59
CA GLU A 137 11.80 15.43 0.12
C GLU A 137 11.92 16.83 -0.53
N GLY A 138 11.32 17.85 0.06
CA GLY A 138 11.43 19.24 -0.40
C GLY A 138 12.67 19.99 0.08
N ILE A 139 13.36 19.47 1.10
CA ILE A 139 14.61 20.01 1.64
C ILE A 139 15.80 19.37 0.93
N TRP A 140 15.79 18.05 0.76
CA TRP A 140 16.85 17.28 0.13
C TRP A 140 16.49 16.93 -1.31
N PRO A 141 17.42 17.08 -2.27
CA PRO A 141 17.13 16.92 -3.69
C PRO A 141 16.91 15.45 -4.06
N GLN A 142 15.71 14.90 -3.86
CA GLN A 142 15.34 13.55 -4.30
C GLN A 142 13.84 13.39 -4.65
N PRO A 143 13.29 14.02 -5.71
CA PRO A 143 12.01 13.58 -6.25
C PRO A 143 12.24 12.34 -7.14
N LYS A 144 11.96 11.14 -6.63
CA LYS A 144 11.65 10.01 -7.53
C LYS A 144 10.16 10.07 -7.88
N PRO A 145 9.79 10.13 -9.17
CA PRO A 145 8.39 10.05 -9.56
C PRO A 145 7.84 8.70 -9.11
N TYR A 146 6.85 8.74 -8.21
CA TYR A 146 6.14 7.54 -7.77
C TYR A 146 4.86 7.37 -8.61
N LYS A 147 4.75 6.28 -9.37
CA LYS A 147 3.56 5.93 -10.18
C LYS A 147 2.38 5.52 -9.27
N GLU A 148 1.14 5.63 -9.75
CA GLU A 148 -0.09 5.33 -9.00
C GLU A 148 0.08 4.11 -8.07
N ARG A 149 -0.12 4.31 -6.76
CA ARG A 149 -0.01 3.26 -5.74
C ARG A 149 -1.43 2.88 -5.33
N GLY A 150 -1.84 1.66 -5.64
CA GLY A 150 -3.21 1.19 -5.39
C GLY A 150 -3.30 0.09 -4.35
N SER A 151 -4.48 -0.19 -3.85
CA SER A 151 -4.83 -1.46 -3.22
C SER A 151 -6.32 -1.63 -3.38
N ASN A 152 -6.76 -2.87 -3.53
CA ASN A 152 -8.16 -3.26 -3.56
C ASN A 152 -8.48 -4.11 -2.34
N THR A 153 -9.65 -3.89 -1.74
CA THR A 153 -10.21 -4.86 -0.80
C THR A 153 -11.72 -4.91 -0.92
N ILE A 154 -12.27 -6.12 -0.85
CA ILE A 154 -13.70 -6.38 -0.75
C ILE A 154 -13.94 -7.22 0.49
N ALA A 155 -14.79 -6.73 1.39
CA ALA A 155 -15.36 -7.48 2.50
C ALA A 155 -16.86 -7.68 2.23
N VAL A 156 -17.34 -8.91 2.37
CA VAL A 156 -18.76 -9.25 2.25
C VAL A 156 -19.20 -9.98 3.51
N GLY A 157 -20.30 -9.52 4.11
CA GLY A 157 -20.88 -10.06 5.33
C GLY A 157 -21.99 -11.07 5.04
N SER A 158 -22.66 -11.52 6.10
CA SER A 158 -23.64 -12.62 6.03
C SER A 158 -24.77 -12.40 5.02
N ARG A 159 -25.17 -11.16 4.75
CA ARG A 159 -26.23 -10.85 3.77
C ARG A 159 -25.76 -10.91 2.32
N GLY A 160 -24.45 -10.90 2.09
CA GLY A 160 -23.86 -10.89 0.76
C GLY A 160 -23.24 -12.23 0.34
N THR A 161 -23.17 -13.22 1.24
CA THR A 161 -22.49 -14.50 0.98
C THR A 161 -23.47 -15.67 0.94
N ASN A 162 -23.10 -16.73 0.21
CA ASN A 162 -23.90 -17.96 0.13
C ASN A 162 -24.04 -18.65 1.50
N GLY A 163 -22.97 -18.62 2.30
CA GLY A 163 -22.86 -19.35 3.57
C GLY A 163 -23.27 -18.55 4.82
N GLY A 164 -23.71 -17.30 4.69
CA GLY A 164 -24.09 -16.47 5.82
C GLY A 164 -22.94 -16.07 6.76
N LYS A 165 -21.70 -16.12 6.28
CA LYS A 165 -20.46 -15.76 7.02
C LYS A 165 -19.64 -14.74 6.23
N GLY A 166 -18.55 -14.24 6.81
CA GLY A 166 -17.69 -13.28 6.13
C GLY A 166 -16.90 -13.89 4.98
N VAL A 167 -16.74 -13.12 3.91
CA VAL A 167 -15.80 -13.37 2.81
C VAL A 167 -14.95 -12.11 2.60
N LEU A 168 -13.63 -12.27 2.49
CA LEU A 168 -12.70 -11.18 2.19
C LEU A 168 -11.90 -11.50 0.93
N LEU A 169 -11.75 -10.51 0.05
CA LEU A 169 -10.71 -10.44 -0.96
C LEU A 169 -9.76 -9.29 -0.59
N GLY A 170 -8.47 -9.58 -0.39
CA GLY A 170 -7.43 -8.57 -0.30
C GLY A 170 -6.51 -8.62 -1.53
N ASN A 171 -6.21 -7.46 -2.09
CA ASN A 171 -5.36 -7.29 -3.26
C ASN A 171 -4.60 -5.95 -3.16
N PRO A 172 -3.63 -5.84 -2.23
CA PRO A 172 -2.74 -4.70 -2.18
C PRO A 172 -1.87 -4.59 -3.46
N HIS A 173 -1.61 -3.35 -3.89
CA HIS A 173 -0.73 -3.06 -5.03
C HIS A 173 0.54 -2.34 -4.57
N VAL A 174 1.63 -3.10 -4.49
CA VAL A 174 2.94 -2.60 -4.11
C VAL A 174 3.95 -2.91 -5.21
N PRO A 175 5.10 -2.23 -5.24
CA PRO A 175 6.21 -2.59 -6.10
C PRO A 175 6.56 -4.06 -5.99
N TRP A 176 6.80 -4.69 -7.14
CA TRP A 176 7.19 -6.10 -7.20
C TRP A 176 8.64 -6.33 -6.74
N ASN A 177 9.45 -5.27 -6.75
CA ASN A 177 10.83 -5.25 -6.28
C ASN A 177 11.04 -4.06 -5.34
N GLY A 178 12.02 -4.16 -4.44
CA GLY A 178 12.44 -3.10 -3.54
C GLY A 178 11.75 -3.12 -2.17
N MET A 179 12.04 -2.05 -1.42
CA MET A 179 11.72 -1.84 0.00
C MET A 179 10.32 -2.27 0.47
N ILE A 180 9.32 -2.06 -0.37
CA ILE A 180 7.90 -2.18 0.02
C ILE A 180 7.22 -3.37 -0.66
N SER A 181 8.00 -4.38 -1.05
CA SER A 181 7.46 -5.68 -1.49
C SER A 181 7.00 -6.52 -0.29
N PHE A 182 6.04 -7.42 -0.53
CA PHE A 182 5.50 -8.31 0.50
C PHE A 182 6.27 -9.62 0.60
N TRP A 183 6.39 -10.12 1.83
CA TRP A 183 6.76 -11.49 2.16
C TRP A 183 5.61 -12.17 2.89
N HIS A 184 5.23 -13.37 2.44
CA HIS A 184 4.10 -14.15 2.96
C HIS A 184 4.60 -15.25 3.88
N ALA A 185 4.00 -15.36 5.07
CA ALA A 185 4.27 -16.44 6.00
C ALA A 185 3.07 -16.79 6.89
N ARG A 186 3.17 -17.96 7.51
CA ARG A 186 2.32 -18.38 8.63
C ARG A 186 3.02 -18.14 9.95
N LEU A 187 2.28 -17.61 10.92
CA LEU A 187 2.76 -17.20 12.23
C LEU A 187 1.93 -17.89 13.31
N THR A 188 2.56 -18.69 14.15
CA THR A 188 1.88 -19.42 15.22
C THR A 188 2.58 -19.25 16.57
N ILE A 189 1.81 -18.83 17.57
CA ILE A 189 2.11 -19.00 19.00
C ILE A 189 0.99 -19.88 19.56
N PRO A 190 1.25 -21.14 19.96
CA PRO A 190 0.22 -22.07 20.38
C PRO A 190 -0.74 -21.48 21.43
N GLY A 191 -2.04 -21.58 21.18
CA GLY A 191 -3.10 -21.04 22.05
C GLY A 191 -3.29 -19.52 22.01
N LYS A 192 -2.46 -18.78 21.25
CA LYS A 192 -2.47 -17.31 21.27
C LYS A 192 -2.56 -16.68 19.87
N VAL A 193 -1.68 -17.05 18.95
CA VAL A 193 -1.60 -16.51 17.58
C VAL A 193 -1.65 -17.67 16.58
N ASP A 194 -2.47 -17.54 15.55
CA ASP A 194 -2.43 -18.41 14.36
C ASP A 194 -2.92 -17.60 13.16
N VAL A 195 -1.97 -17.01 12.43
CA VAL A 195 -2.21 -16.04 11.36
C VAL A 195 -1.47 -16.50 10.10
N ASP A 196 -2.12 -16.35 8.95
CA ASP A 196 -1.52 -16.51 7.62
C ASP A 196 -1.66 -15.16 6.91
N GLY A 197 -0.56 -14.60 6.42
CA GLY A 197 -0.59 -13.28 5.83
C GLY A 197 0.76 -12.72 5.40
N ALA A 198 0.73 -11.51 4.86
CA ALA A 198 1.87 -10.82 4.29
C ALA A 198 2.33 -9.62 5.14
N MET A 199 3.64 -9.50 5.22
CA MET A 199 4.38 -8.41 5.87
C MET A 199 5.22 -7.68 4.82
N LEU A 200 5.41 -6.37 4.98
CA LEU A 200 6.42 -5.66 4.20
C LEU A 200 7.82 -6.09 4.66
N LEU A 201 8.79 -6.06 3.77
CA LEU A 201 10.19 -6.30 4.11
C LEU A 201 10.67 -5.29 5.17
N GLY A 202 11.31 -5.77 6.25
CA GLY A 202 11.77 -4.92 7.35
C GLY A 202 10.70 -4.46 8.35
N ILE A 203 9.44 -4.89 8.18
CA ILE A 203 8.32 -4.51 9.05
C ILE A 203 7.67 -5.78 9.64
N PRO A 204 7.90 -6.10 10.93
CA PRO A 204 7.48 -7.37 11.53
C PRO A 204 6.01 -7.36 12.00
N VAL A 205 5.09 -6.80 11.22
CA VAL A 205 3.64 -6.82 11.48
C VAL A 205 2.85 -7.20 10.23
N VAL A 206 1.73 -7.91 10.41
CA VAL A 206 0.91 -8.45 9.32
C VAL A 206 -0.11 -7.41 8.85
N PHE A 207 0.13 -6.83 7.68
CA PHE A 207 -0.77 -5.82 7.09
C PHE A 207 -2.00 -6.43 6.42
N ASN A 208 -1.83 -7.62 5.85
CA ASN A 208 -2.84 -8.29 5.05
C ASN A 208 -2.83 -9.75 5.45
N GLY A 209 -3.92 -10.26 5.98
CA GLY A 209 -3.93 -11.62 6.48
C GLY A 209 -5.26 -12.05 7.06
N TYR A 210 -5.24 -13.25 7.61
CA TYR A 210 -6.42 -13.85 8.22
C TYR A 210 -6.02 -14.85 9.30
N ASN A 211 -6.96 -15.10 10.20
CA ASN A 211 -6.88 -16.14 11.20
C ASN A 211 -8.19 -16.94 11.22
N ARG A 212 -8.44 -17.70 12.30
CA ARG A 212 -9.66 -18.51 12.43
C ARG A 212 -10.96 -17.69 12.54
N GLY A 213 -10.87 -16.42 12.96
CA GLY A 213 -12.01 -15.58 13.29
C GLY A 213 -12.21 -14.39 12.36
N VAL A 214 -11.14 -13.77 11.87
CA VAL A 214 -11.21 -12.52 11.09
C VAL A 214 -10.13 -12.44 10.02
N ALA A 215 -10.49 -11.88 8.86
CA ALA A 215 -9.58 -11.56 7.77
C ALA A 215 -9.58 -10.03 7.55
N TRP A 216 -8.41 -9.45 7.29
CA TRP A 216 -8.24 -8.02 7.05
C TRP A 216 -7.24 -7.74 5.93
N SER A 217 -7.43 -6.60 5.27
CA SER A 217 -6.48 -6.04 4.32
C SER A 217 -6.42 -4.53 4.51
N ALA A 218 -5.28 -3.94 4.16
CA ALA A 218 -5.05 -2.51 4.22
C ALA A 218 -5.07 -1.88 2.82
N THR A 219 -5.68 -0.71 2.68
CA THR A 219 -5.61 0.11 1.47
C THR A 219 -5.04 1.48 1.76
N VAL A 220 -4.29 2.08 0.84
CA VAL A 220 -3.82 3.46 0.98
C VAL A 220 -5.02 4.41 1.12
N SER A 221 -4.95 5.32 2.10
CA SER A 221 -5.94 6.33 2.40
C SER A 221 -5.61 7.67 1.74
N THR A 222 -6.65 8.44 1.42
CA THR A 222 -6.57 9.82 0.93
C THR A 222 -6.36 10.84 2.05
N ALA A 223 -6.51 10.43 3.32
CA ALA A 223 -6.39 11.33 4.45
C ALA A 223 -4.96 11.86 4.62
N ALA A 224 -4.83 13.18 4.79
CA ALA A 224 -3.56 13.80 5.13
C ALA A 224 -3.23 13.54 6.61
N SER A 225 -2.04 12.99 6.86
CA SER A 225 -1.48 12.81 8.22
C SER A 225 -0.82 14.07 8.78
N TYR A 226 -0.77 15.15 7.99
CA TYR A 226 -0.02 16.36 8.28
C TYR A 226 -0.72 17.63 7.78
N SER A 227 -0.28 18.77 8.28
CA SER A 227 -0.68 20.10 7.86
C SER A 227 0.55 20.99 7.58
N LEU A 228 0.35 22.04 6.79
CA LEU A 228 1.32 23.12 6.62
C LEU A 228 0.98 24.25 7.58
N THR A 229 2.00 24.91 8.12
CA THR A 229 1.87 26.14 8.90
C THR A 229 2.51 27.29 8.15
N LYS A 230 1.72 28.29 7.76
CA LYS A 230 2.22 29.50 7.12
C LYS A 230 2.83 30.42 8.18
N LEU A 231 4.12 30.70 8.05
CA LEU A 231 4.88 31.54 8.96
C LEU A 231 4.92 32.97 8.42
N LYS A 232 4.67 33.94 9.30
CA LYS A 232 4.96 35.36 9.02
C LYS A 232 6.35 35.68 9.52
N LEU A 233 7.25 36.01 8.61
CA LEU A 233 8.64 36.29 8.90
C LEU A 233 8.84 37.78 9.21
N VAL A 234 9.71 38.08 10.18
CA VAL A 234 10.25 39.44 10.43
C VAL A 234 11.67 39.61 9.87
N ASP A 235 12.33 38.48 9.65
CA ASP A 235 13.50 38.30 8.79
C ASP A 235 13.48 36.84 8.30
N ARG A 236 14.32 36.49 7.32
CA ARG A 236 14.38 35.15 6.71
C ARG A 236 14.35 33.95 7.68
N TYR A 237 14.83 34.09 8.91
CA TYR A 237 14.97 33.02 9.90
C TYR A 237 14.28 33.30 11.25
N THR A 238 13.45 34.34 11.31
CA THR A 238 12.68 34.69 12.52
C THR A 238 11.21 34.88 12.16
N TYR A 239 10.32 34.16 12.83
CA TYR A 239 8.88 34.18 12.59
C TYR A 239 8.09 34.69 13.80
N LEU A 240 6.88 35.17 13.59
CA LEU A 240 6.00 35.63 14.66
C LEU A 240 5.06 34.54 15.16
N VAL A 241 4.89 34.46 16.48
CA VAL A 241 3.84 33.69 17.16
C VAL A 241 3.23 34.55 18.25
N ASP A 242 1.93 34.80 18.17
CA ASP A 242 1.18 35.69 19.07
C ASP A 242 1.85 37.07 19.25
N GLY A 243 2.40 37.60 18.15
CA GLY A 243 3.12 38.87 18.12
C GLY A 243 4.56 38.83 18.66
N ARG A 244 5.04 37.68 19.14
CA ARG A 244 6.41 37.50 19.64
C ARG A 244 7.30 36.88 18.56
N PRO A 245 8.51 37.44 18.32
CA PRO A 245 9.47 36.83 17.41
C PRO A 245 10.07 35.55 18.01
N GLU A 246 10.08 34.48 17.25
CA GLU A 246 10.76 33.21 17.52
C GLU A 246 11.78 32.94 16.41
N LYS A 247 13.02 32.59 16.79
CA LYS A 247 14.05 32.21 15.83
C LYS A 247 13.87 30.77 15.39
N MET A 248 14.03 30.51 14.10
CA MET A 248 14.20 29.16 13.59
C MET A 248 15.49 28.55 14.17
N ILE A 249 15.49 27.22 14.32
CA ILE A 249 16.65 26.47 14.79
C ILE A 249 17.42 25.98 13.57
N ASP A 250 18.65 26.46 13.39
CA ASP A 250 19.55 25.98 12.33
C ASP A 250 20.01 24.55 12.64
N ARG A 251 19.72 23.62 11.72
CA ARG A 251 20.18 22.22 11.77
C ARG A 251 21.36 21.96 10.83
N GLY A 252 21.92 23.00 10.23
CA GLY A 252 22.97 22.96 9.22
C GLY A 252 22.48 22.53 7.83
N THR A 253 21.51 21.61 7.75
CA THR A 253 20.91 21.14 6.48
C THR A 253 19.51 21.68 6.23
N HIS A 254 18.81 22.07 7.28
CA HIS A 254 17.45 22.60 7.25
C HIS A 254 17.21 23.48 8.49
N TRP A 255 16.05 24.12 8.53
CA TRP A 255 15.65 24.97 9.64
C TRP A 255 14.38 24.40 10.27
N ASP A 256 14.40 24.27 11.59
CA ASP A 256 13.24 23.84 12.36
C ASP A 256 12.51 25.04 12.97
N THR A 257 11.21 24.88 13.12
CA THR A 257 10.34 25.76 13.92
C THR A 257 9.67 24.96 15.04
N ARG A 258 8.92 25.63 15.90
CA ARG A 258 8.01 24.94 16.84
C ARG A 258 6.94 24.07 16.17
N TYR A 259 6.71 24.26 14.86
CA TYR A 259 5.73 23.55 14.05
C TYR A 259 6.34 22.39 13.25
N GLY A 260 7.67 22.27 13.22
CA GLY A 260 8.41 21.27 12.44
C GLY A 260 9.37 21.91 11.41
N PRO A 261 9.92 21.10 10.49
CA PRO A 261 10.91 21.57 9.51
C PRO A 261 10.28 22.51 8.47
N VAL A 262 11.02 23.55 8.10
CA VAL A 262 10.68 24.48 7.01
C VAL A 262 10.91 23.79 5.67
N THR A 263 9.94 23.84 4.77
CA THR A 263 10.02 23.23 3.45
C THR A 263 9.63 24.20 2.34
N ARG A 264 10.18 23.98 1.14
CA ARG A 264 9.94 24.79 -0.07
C ARG A 264 9.20 24.02 -1.16
N LEU A 265 8.91 22.76 -0.92
CA LEU A 265 8.34 21.87 -1.92
C LEU A 265 7.63 20.75 -1.19
N ILE A 266 6.40 20.45 -1.59
CA ILE A 266 5.67 19.34 -1.02
C ILE A 266 4.90 18.60 -2.09
N ARG A 267 4.83 17.28 -1.97
CA ARG A 267 3.94 16.47 -2.80
C ARG A 267 2.51 16.66 -2.33
N THR A 268 1.63 17.10 -3.22
CA THR A 268 0.18 17.17 -3.01
C THR A 268 -0.48 16.25 -4.02
N ASN A 269 -1.31 15.31 -3.58
CA ASN A 269 -2.00 14.43 -4.50
C ASN A 269 -3.25 13.84 -3.82
N PRO A 270 -4.38 14.55 -3.87
CA PRO A 270 -5.62 14.16 -3.18
C PRO A 270 -6.27 12.90 -3.76
N HIS A 271 -5.98 12.57 -5.03
CA HIS A 271 -6.63 11.48 -5.78
C HIS A 271 -5.70 10.28 -6.01
N LEU A 272 -4.48 10.34 -5.48
CA LEU A 272 -3.44 9.31 -5.65
C LEU A 272 -3.07 9.04 -7.14
N THR A 273 -3.42 9.94 -8.06
CA THR A 273 -3.24 9.80 -9.52
C THR A 273 -1.86 10.20 -10.04
N GLY A 274 -1.05 10.93 -9.26
CA GLY A 274 0.41 11.01 -9.43
C GLY A 274 0.99 12.42 -9.38
N HIS A 275 2.31 12.47 -9.16
CA HIS A 275 3.35 13.50 -9.43
C HIS A 275 3.15 15.00 -9.15
N GLU A 276 2.03 15.48 -8.62
CA GLU A 276 1.89 16.91 -8.37
C GLU A 276 2.79 17.36 -7.20
N MET A 277 3.77 18.20 -7.56
CA MET A 277 4.68 18.86 -6.63
C MET A 277 4.27 20.32 -6.52
N THR A 278 3.96 20.75 -5.31
CA THR A 278 3.60 22.12 -4.97
C THR A 278 4.84 22.83 -4.43
N GLU A 279 5.28 23.89 -5.12
CA GLU A 279 6.29 24.81 -4.60
C GLU A 279 5.70 25.69 -3.49
N LEU A 280 6.48 25.90 -2.44
CA LEU A 280 6.12 26.72 -1.28
C LEU A 280 7.16 27.85 -1.14
N PRO A 281 6.73 29.12 -1.12
CA PRO A 281 7.68 30.22 -1.04
C PRO A 281 8.38 30.23 0.32
N TRP A 282 9.68 30.54 0.27
CA TRP A 282 10.44 30.94 1.45
C TRP A 282 11.22 32.20 1.08
N THR A 283 10.69 33.32 1.55
CA THR A 283 11.11 34.69 1.25
C THR A 283 11.60 35.37 2.53
N GLU A 284 11.76 36.69 2.51
CA GLU A 284 12.02 37.49 3.71
C GLU A 284 10.77 37.70 4.58
N THR A 285 9.57 37.40 4.07
CA THR A 285 8.29 37.71 4.75
C THR A 285 7.41 36.49 5.00
N GLU A 286 7.65 35.36 4.33
CA GLU A 286 6.89 34.13 4.53
C GLU A 286 7.72 32.85 4.34
N ALA A 287 7.32 31.80 5.04
CA ALA A 287 7.82 30.43 4.89
C ALA A 287 6.74 29.43 5.34
N TYR A 288 6.95 28.14 5.07
CA TYR A 288 6.01 27.07 5.44
C TYR A 288 6.73 25.99 6.24
N ALA A 289 6.16 25.61 7.38
CA ALA A 289 6.62 24.49 8.19
C ALA A 289 5.63 23.33 8.13
N VAL A 290 6.12 22.10 8.24
CA VAL A 290 5.26 20.90 8.22
C VAL A 290 5.05 20.36 9.63
N THR A 291 3.79 20.25 10.04
CA THR A 291 3.37 19.56 11.26
C THR A 291 2.80 18.19 10.90
N ASP A 292 3.50 17.13 11.26
CA ASP A 292 3.06 15.74 11.05
C ASP A 292 2.54 15.18 12.38
N GLY A 293 1.30 14.68 12.37
CA GLY A 293 0.64 14.14 13.55
C GLY A 293 1.23 12.81 14.03
N ALA A 294 2.00 12.12 13.19
CA ALA A 294 2.61 10.83 13.51
C ALA A 294 4.05 10.97 14.05
N ALA A 295 4.64 12.17 13.97
CA ALA A 295 6.08 12.37 14.21
C ALA A 295 6.52 12.18 15.67
N ASP A 296 5.59 12.11 16.61
CA ASP A 296 5.86 11.93 18.03
C ASP A 296 5.53 10.53 18.55
N ARG A 297 5.16 9.57 17.69
CA ARG A 297 4.60 8.26 18.12
C ARG A 297 4.92 7.09 17.19
N LEU A 298 4.72 5.87 17.70
CA LEU A 298 4.76 4.60 16.95
C LEU A 298 3.40 3.89 16.92
N ALA A 299 2.32 4.69 16.83
CA ALA A 299 0.92 4.24 16.92
C ALA A 299 0.56 3.12 15.92
N ALA A 300 0.92 3.27 14.64
CA ALA A 300 0.53 2.34 13.58
C ALA A 300 1.06 0.91 13.79
N VAL A 301 2.30 0.77 14.26
CA VAL A 301 2.92 -0.53 14.54
C VAL A 301 2.22 -1.20 15.70
N ASN A 302 1.88 -0.45 16.76
CA ASN A 302 1.12 -0.95 17.90
C ASN A 302 -0.26 -1.45 17.46
N ALA A 303 -1.01 -0.63 16.71
CA ALA A 303 -2.35 -0.97 16.26
C ALA A 303 -2.38 -2.23 15.38
N THR A 304 -1.42 -2.33 14.46
CA THR A 304 -1.33 -3.48 13.53
C THR A 304 -0.84 -4.76 14.24
N ALA A 305 0.08 -4.65 15.21
CA ALA A 305 0.52 -5.80 15.99
C ALA A 305 -0.63 -6.44 16.80
N GLY A 306 -1.57 -5.64 17.28
CA GLY A 306 -2.77 -6.12 17.98
C GLY A 306 -3.67 -7.02 17.13
N PHE A 307 -3.59 -6.93 15.79
CA PHE A 307 -4.39 -7.78 14.88
C PHE A 307 -4.00 -9.26 14.95
N LEU A 308 -2.79 -9.59 15.42
CA LEU A 308 -2.35 -10.97 15.59
C LEU A 308 -3.23 -11.76 16.57
N GLU A 309 -3.87 -11.08 17.53
CA GLU A 309 -4.76 -11.69 18.54
C GLU A 309 -6.25 -11.46 18.26
N ALA A 310 -6.60 -10.67 17.23
CA ALA A 310 -7.98 -10.31 16.93
C ALA A 310 -8.81 -11.53 16.50
N ARG A 311 -10.08 -11.57 16.90
CA ARG A 311 -11.00 -12.67 16.56
C ARG A 311 -12.22 -12.21 15.76
N THR A 312 -12.47 -10.90 15.73
CA THR A 312 -13.65 -10.27 15.13
C THR A 312 -13.29 -8.94 14.49
N THR A 313 -14.19 -8.38 13.68
CA THR A 313 -14.08 -7.00 13.19
C THR A 313 -13.99 -5.99 14.34
N ALA A 314 -14.76 -6.22 15.41
CA ALA A 314 -14.76 -5.37 16.60
C ALA A 314 -13.38 -5.35 17.31
N ASP A 315 -12.67 -6.48 17.38
CA ASP A 315 -11.33 -6.53 17.97
C ASP A 315 -10.31 -5.71 17.16
N LEU A 316 -10.42 -5.76 15.82
CA LEU A 316 -9.57 -4.93 14.94
C LEU A 316 -9.82 -3.45 15.20
N LYS A 317 -11.09 -3.02 15.25
CA LYS A 317 -11.45 -1.63 15.57
C LYS A 317 -10.95 -1.23 16.96
N ALA A 318 -11.13 -2.09 17.95
CA ALA A 318 -10.67 -1.83 19.32
C ALA A 318 -9.13 -1.68 19.41
N SER A 319 -8.37 -2.42 18.60
CA SER A 319 -6.92 -2.24 18.48
C SER A 319 -6.56 -0.87 17.90
N LEU A 320 -7.26 -0.45 16.83
CA LEU A 320 -7.11 0.87 16.24
C LEU A 320 -7.39 1.99 17.25
N ASP A 321 -8.54 1.94 17.93
CA ASP A 321 -8.95 2.94 18.92
C ASP A 321 -7.93 3.04 20.08
N ARG A 322 -7.45 1.89 20.60
CA ARG A 322 -6.54 1.82 21.74
C ARG A 322 -5.14 2.35 21.43
N HIS A 323 -4.67 2.15 20.21
CA HIS A 323 -3.28 2.41 19.83
C HIS A 323 -3.08 3.65 18.96
N GLY A 324 -4.15 4.40 18.65
CA GLY A 324 -4.08 5.66 17.92
C GLY A 324 -4.18 5.52 16.40
N GLY A 325 -4.79 4.42 15.93
CA GLY A 325 -5.05 4.16 14.52
C GLY A 325 -3.83 3.71 13.72
N THR A 326 -4.02 3.57 12.41
CA THR A 326 -2.93 3.37 11.44
C THR A 326 -2.29 4.71 11.05
N VAL A 327 -1.39 4.68 10.07
CA VAL A 327 -0.96 5.88 9.34
C VAL A 327 -1.10 5.60 7.85
N ARG A 328 -1.87 6.44 7.14
CA ARG A 328 -2.13 6.39 5.68
C ARG A 328 -2.87 5.18 5.15
N THR A 329 -3.45 4.35 6.00
CA THR A 329 -4.13 3.15 5.53
C THR A 329 -5.51 3.01 6.12
N ASN A 330 -6.47 2.67 5.27
CA ASN A 330 -7.75 2.15 5.72
C ASN A 330 -7.58 0.67 6.06
N VAL A 331 -8.40 0.16 6.97
CA VAL A 331 -8.54 -1.27 7.26
C VAL A 331 -9.91 -1.73 6.76
N VAL A 332 -9.92 -2.77 5.92
CA VAL A 332 -11.15 -3.43 5.47
C VAL A 332 -11.10 -4.89 5.90
N ALA A 333 -12.15 -5.37 6.56
CA ALA A 333 -12.16 -6.69 7.17
C ALA A 333 -13.52 -7.40 7.05
N ALA A 334 -13.50 -8.73 7.13
CA ALA A 334 -14.67 -9.58 7.27
C ALA A 334 -14.40 -10.69 8.29
N ASP A 335 -15.40 -11.05 9.09
CA ASP A 335 -15.24 -12.04 10.14
C ASP A 335 -16.18 -13.25 10.02
N LYS A 336 -15.88 -14.29 10.82
CA LYS A 336 -16.65 -15.52 10.88
C LYS A 336 -18.09 -15.32 11.37
N ARG A 337 -18.42 -14.19 12.00
CA ARG A 337 -19.79 -13.86 12.43
C ARG A 337 -20.60 -13.23 11.29
N GLY A 338 -19.99 -13.01 10.12
CA GLY A 338 -20.64 -12.36 8.99
C GLY A 338 -20.65 -10.85 9.09
N LYS A 339 -19.79 -10.25 9.93
CA LYS A 339 -19.60 -8.80 9.99
C LYS A 339 -18.49 -8.35 9.04
N THR A 340 -18.66 -7.16 8.48
CA THR A 340 -17.64 -6.44 7.72
C THR A 340 -17.28 -5.15 8.43
N LEU A 341 -16.04 -4.71 8.26
CA LEU A 341 -15.53 -3.43 8.75
C LEU A 341 -14.89 -2.67 7.59
N TYR A 342 -15.17 -1.37 7.51
CA TYR A 342 -14.24 -0.38 6.98
C TYR A 342 -13.87 0.56 8.12
N ALA A 343 -12.59 0.83 8.30
CA ALA A 343 -12.08 1.79 9.28
C ALA A 343 -10.99 2.65 8.64
N GLY A 344 -11.28 3.94 8.45
CA GLY A 344 -10.30 5.00 8.18
C GLY A 344 -9.77 5.64 9.46
N ILE A 345 -9.56 4.82 10.52
CA ILE A 345 -9.10 5.26 11.84
C ILE A 345 -7.57 5.33 11.82
N GLN A 346 -7.05 6.55 11.76
CA GLN A 346 -5.64 6.82 11.55
C GLN A 346 -5.24 8.18 12.14
N VAL A 347 -3.95 8.48 12.12
CA VAL A 347 -3.45 9.80 12.51
C VAL A 347 -3.90 10.86 11.48
N VAL A 348 -4.71 11.81 11.93
CA VAL A 348 -5.20 12.95 11.13
C VAL A 348 -5.15 14.23 11.97
N PRO A 349 -4.65 15.37 11.44
CA PRO A 349 -4.66 16.64 12.15
C PRO A 349 -6.08 17.13 12.46
N ASP A 350 -6.30 17.66 13.66
CA ASP A 350 -7.51 18.41 14.02
C ASP A 350 -7.28 19.90 13.73
N VAL A 351 -7.89 20.39 12.65
CA VAL A 351 -7.70 21.75 12.16
C VAL A 351 -9.00 22.53 12.28
N ALA A 352 -8.98 23.61 13.06
CA ALA A 352 -10.10 24.52 13.16
C ALA A 352 -10.22 25.39 11.89
N ASP A 353 -11.44 25.56 11.37
CA ASP A 353 -11.67 26.28 10.11
C ASP A 353 -11.17 27.72 10.14
N GLU A 354 -11.28 28.42 11.29
CA GLU A 354 -10.80 29.79 11.47
C GLU A 354 -9.26 29.92 11.53
N CYS A 355 -8.56 28.79 11.52
CA CYS A 355 -7.11 28.73 11.45
C CYS A 355 -6.60 28.45 10.03
N VAL A 356 -7.46 28.02 9.10
CA VAL A 356 -7.09 27.74 7.71
C VAL A 356 -6.94 29.06 6.94
N VAL A 357 -5.73 29.33 6.43
CA VAL A 357 -5.43 30.56 5.68
C VAL A 357 -5.60 30.42 4.17
N ASP A 358 -5.74 29.20 3.68
CA ASP A 358 -5.96 28.91 2.26
C ASP A 358 -6.99 27.77 2.08
N GLN A 359 -8.25 28.16 1.98
CA GLN A 359 -9.38 27.25 1.81
C GLN A 359 -9.39 26.59 0.43
N GLU A 360 -8.85 27.26 -0.60
CA GLU A 360 -8.82 26.73 -1.95
C GLU A 360 -7.75 25.64 -2.07
N PHE A 361 -6.60 25.84 -1.43
CA PHE A 361 -5.56 24.83 -1.31
C PHE A 361 -6.06 23.61 -0.53
N LEU A 362 -6.76 23.79 0.59
CA LEU A 362 -7.36 22.68 1.33
C LEU A 362 -8.36 21.91 0.46
N LYS A 363 -9.24 22.61 -0.27
CA LYS A 363 -10.19 21.97 -1.19
C LYS A 363 -9.47 21.18 -2.27
N ARG A 364 -8.47 21.74 -2.94
CA ARG A 364 -7.72 21.05 -3.99
C ARG A 364 -6.91 19.88 -3.44
N ASN A 365 -6.16 20.08 -2.37
CA ASN A 365 -5.08 19.15 -1.98
C ASN A 365 -5.40 18.27 -0.78
N SER A 366 -6.50 18.52 -0.07
CA SER A 366 -6.84 17.85 1.21
C SER A 366 -5.76 18.02 2.29
N VAL A 367 -4.92 19.05 2.15
CA VAL A 367 -3.89 19.43 3.12
C VAL A 367 -4.21 20.84 3.60
N ALA A 368 -4.34 21.03 4.91
CA ALA A 368 -4.61 22.35 5.48
C ALA A 368 -3.33 23.19 5.55
N ILE A 369 -3.44 24.47 5.21
CA ILE A 369 -2.45 25.50 5.54
C ILE A 369 -3.02 26.34 6.68
N VAL A 370 -2.37 26.31 7.84
CA VAL A 370 -2.83 27.02 9.05
C VAL A 370 -2.00 28.27 9.36
N ASP A 371 -2.61 29.22 10.08
CA ASP A 371 -1.97 30.47 10.50
C ASP A 371 -0.93 30.25 11.60
N GLY A 372 0.36 30.35 11.25
CA GLY A 372 1.47 30.21 12.19
C GLY A 372 1.65 31.39 13.14
N THR A 373 0.97 32.51 12.91
CA THR A 373 1.04 33.69 13.80
C THR A 373 0.21 33.53 15.06
N ARG A 374 -0.61 32.49 15.15
CA ARG A 374 -1.52 32.21 16.27
C ARG A 374 -1.15 30.85 16.87
N SER A 375 -0.60 30.81 18.08
CA SER A 375 -0.20 29.52 18.69
C SER A 375 -1.36 28.53 18.84
N ARG A 376 -2.58 29.05 19.05
CA ARG A 376 -3.83 28.26 19.10
C ARG A 376 -4.17 27.54 17.80
N CYS A 377 -3.56 27.93 16.68
CA CYS A 377 -3.77 27.30 15.38
C CYS A 377 -2.82 26.13 15.10
N LYS A 378 -1.91 25.79 16.03
CA LYS A 378 -1.15 24.54 15.95
C LYS A 378 -2.12 23.36 16.03
N PRO A 379 -2.24 22.52 14.98
CA PRO A 379 -3.22 21.44 14.98
C PRO A 379 -2.93 20.39 16.04
N GLY A 380 -4.00 19.90 16.67
CA GLY A 380 -3.96 18.68 17.47
C GLY A 380 -4.16 17.45 16.58
N LEU A 381 -4.60 16.35 17.19
CA LEU A 381 -5.07 15.18 16.45
C LEU A 381 -6.57 15.05 16.57
N LEU A 382 -7.20 14.70 15.45
CA LEU A 382 -8.62 14.42 15.43
C LEU A 382 -8.88 13.20 16.33
N PRO A 383 -9.85 13.27 17.25
CA PRO A 383 -10.23 12.13 18.07
C PRO A 383 -10.62 10.91 17.24
N MET A 384 -10.21 9.71 17.67
CA MET A 384 -10.41 8.46 16.91
C MET A 384 -11.89 8.13 16.68
N ASP A 385 -12.78 8.55 17.58
CA ASP A 385 -14.23 8.37 17.48
C ASP A 385 -14.89 9.29 16.44
N LYS A 386 -14.19 10.31 15.96
CA LYS A 386 -14.63 11.20 14.85
C LYS A 386 -14.12 10.74 13.48
N MET A 387 -13.37 9.64 13.41
CA MET A 387 -12.83 9.10 12.16
C MET A 387 -13.91 8.32 11.38
N PRO A 388 -13.83 8.25 10.05
CA PRO A 388 -14.79 7.49 9.25
C PRO A 388 -14.62 5.99 9.44
N TRP A 389 -15.66 5.32 9.90
CA TRP A 389 -15.72 3.87 9.97
C TRP A 389 -17.16 3.37 9.84
N ILE A 390 -17.32 2.12 9.44
CA ILE A 390 -18.62 1.44 9.39
C ILE A 390 -18.44 -0.05 9.63
N GLU A 391 -19.30 -0.61 10.48
CA GLU A 391 -19.54 -2.05 10.56
C GLU A 391 -20.87 -2.39 9.88
N SER A 392 -20.90 -3.50 9.14
CA SER A 392 -22.09 -3.98 8.43
C SER A 392 -22.17 -5.50 8.42
N ASP A 393 -23.30 -6.03 7.96
CA ASP A 393 -23.49 -7.43 7.59
C ASP A 393 -23.65 -7.62 6.06
N THR A 394 -23.52 -6.54 5.28
CA THR A 394 -23.63 -6.54 3.81
C THR A 394 -22.28 -6.60 3.11
N TYR A 395 -21.63 -5.46 2.88
CA TYR A 395 -20.31 -5.38 2.27
C TYR A 395 -19.60 -4.07 2.64
N ALA A 396 -18.30 -4.04 2.42
CA ALA A 396 -17.48 -2.83 2.35
C ALA A 396 -16.40 -3.05 1.28
N THR A 397 -16.13 -2.04 0.46
CA THR A 397 -15.07 -2.09 -0.55
C THR A 397 -14.19 -0.85 -0.44
N ASN A 398 -12.91 -0.97 -0.78
CA ASN A 398 -12.09 0.22 -0.97
C ASN A 398 -11.04 -0.02 -2.06
N SER A 399 -10.93 0.95 -2.96
CA SER A 399 -9.96 1.00 -4.04
C SER A 399 -9.21 2.34 -4.04
N ASN A 400 -8.87 2.84 -2.85
CA ASN A 400 -8.15 4.09 -2.59
C ASN A 400 -8.91 5.40 -2.87
N SER A 401 -10.20 5.34 -3.19
CA SER A 401 -11.05 6.53 -3.01
C SER A 401 -11.33 6.76 -1.53
N THR A 402 -11.88 7.94 -1.24
CA THR A 402 -12.27 8.35 0.11
C THR A 402 -13.30 7.38 0.73
N HIS A 403 -13.48 7.51 2.05
CA HIS A 403 -14.49 6.79 2.84
C HIS A 403 -15.91 6.93 2.30
N ALA A 404 -16.23 7.99 1.54
CA ALA A 404 -17.54 8.18 0.91
C ALA A 404 -17.95 7.04 -0.01
N PHE A 405 -16.97 6.35 -0.60
CA PHE A 405 -17.20 5.34 -1.64
C PHE A 405 -16.96 3.90 -1.15
N VAL A 406 -17.14 3.66 0.15
CA VAL A 406 -16.98 2.30 0.70
C VAL A 406 -18.18 1.40 0.44
N ARG A 407 -19.34 2.02 0.20
CA ARG A 407 -20.64 1.41 -0.06
C ARG A 407 -21.49 2.34 -0.91
N ALA A 408 -22.18 1.78 -1.89
CA ALA A 408 -23.09 2.52 -2.76
C ALA A 408 -24.41 2.85 -2.07
N ASP A 409 -24.91 1.94 -1.22
CA ASP A 409 -26.19 2.07 -0.53
C ASP A 409 -26.12 2.91 0.75
N LYS A 410 -24.92 3.11 1.29
CA LYS A 410 -24.68 3.90 2.50
C LYS A 410 -23.32 4.61 2.46
N PRO A 411 -23.21 5.69 1.65
CA PRO A 411 -22.01 6.54 1.63
C PRO A 411 -21.69 7.09 3.03
N LEU A 412 -20.40 7.19 3.37
CA LEU A 412 -19.93 7.87 4.58
C LEU A 412 -19.54 9.31 4.24
N THR A 413 -20.33 10.29 4.67
CA THR A 413 -20.11 11.70 4.32
C THR A 413 -20.12 12.61 5.54
N GLY A 414 -19.68 13.85 5.37
CA GLY A 414 -19.66 14.87 6.42
C GLY A 414 -18.37 14.88 7.24
N PHE A 415 -17.29 14.28 6.74
CA PHE A 415 -15.98 14.32 7.38
C PHE A 415 -15.17 15.53 6.92
N PRO A 416 -14.21 16.00 7.74
CA PRO A 416 -13.32 17.11 7.37
C PRO A 416 -12.63 16.90 6.02
N ARG A 417 -12.40 17.99 5.26
CA ARG A 417 -11.77 17.94 3.92
C ARG A 417 -10.38 17.30 3.92
N VAL A 418 -9.70 17.24 5.06
CA VAL A 418 -8.40 16.54 5.20
C VAL A 418 -8.50 15.02 4.95
N PHE A 419 -9.68 14.42 4.97
CA PHE A 419 -9.89 13.03 4.56
C PHE A 419 -9.95 12.82 3.04
N GLY A 420 -10.13 13.88 2.26
CA GLY A 420 -10.26 13.83 0.81
C GLY A 420 -11.59 14.39 0.28
N ASP A 421 -11.75 14.31 -1.04
CA ASP A 421 -13.00 14.69 -1.71
C ASP A 421 -14.07 13.60 -1.65
N GLU A 422 -15.17 13.87 -0.95
CA GLU A 422 -16.32 12.96 -0.86
C GLU A 422 -17.18 12.93 -2.14
N SER A 423 -16.90 13.79 -3.13
CA SER A 423 -17.67 13.88 -4.38
C SER A 423 -17.02 13.16 -5.58
N VAL A 424 -15.77 12.74 -5.47
CA VAL A 424 -15.00 12.16 -6.57
C VAL A 424 -14.43 10.78 -6.21
N ALA A 425 -14.78 9.77 -7.00
CA ALA A 425 -14.20 8.44 -6.94
C ALA A 425 -13.25 8.20 -8.12
N ASN A 426 -12.19 7.41 -7.91
CA ASN A 426 -11.37 6.91 -9.01
C ASN A 426 -12.08 5.77 -9.77
N MET A 427 -11.63 5.48 -10.99
CA MET A 427 -12.30 4.52 -11.88
C MET A 427 -12.33 3.08 -11.32
N ARG A 428 -11.29 2.66 -10.59
CA ARG A 428 -11.23 1.34 -9.96
C ARG A 428 -12.21 1.19 -8.79
N THR A 429 -12.61 2.31 -8.18
CA THR A 429 -13.66 2.35 -7.16
C THR A 429 -15.04 2.17 -7.80
N SER A 430 -15.28 2.72 -8.98
CA SER A 430 -16.53 2.52 -9.73
C SER A 430 -16.83 1.04 -9.95
N PHE A 431 -15.82 0.24 -10.30
CA PHE A 431 -15.95 -1.22 -10.38
C PHE A 431 -16.53 -1.82 -9.09
N GLY A 432 -15.95 -1.49 -7.93
CA GLY A 432 -16.41 -2.03 -6.65
C GLY A 432 -17.83 -1.58 -6.28
N LEU A 433 -18.18 -0.33 -6.57
CA LEU A 433 -19.50 0.22 -6.27
C LEU A 433 -20.60 -0.38 -7.14
N GLU A 434 -20.28 -0.79 -8.37
CA GLU A 434 -21.26 -1.34 -9.31
C GLU A 434 -21.34 -2.87 -9.27
N GLU A 435 -20.20 -3.56 -9.30
CA GLU A 435 -20.15 -5.01 -9.45
C GLU A 435 -20.53 -5.75 -8.17
N ILE A 436 -20.14 -5.20 -7.01
CA ILE A 436 -20.35 -5.87 -5.73
C ILE A 436 -21.84 -6.00 -5.38
N PRO A 437 -22.65 -4.92 -5.44
CA PRO A 437 -24.08 -5.02 -5.14
C PRO A 437 -24.84 -5.98 -6.06
N ARG A 438 -24.45 -6.09 -7.34
CA ARG A 438 -25.11 -6.95 -8.34
C ARG A 438 -25.06 -8.45 -7.99
N HIS A 439 -24.10 -8.87 -7.16
CA HIS A 439 -23.82 -10.28 -6.87
C HIS A 439 -23.98 -10.62 -5.39
N LEU A 440 -24.60 -9.74 -4.59
CA LEU A 440 -24.88 -10.03 -3.18
C LEU A 440 -25.74 -11.29 -3.04
N GLY A 441 -25.39 -12.07 -2.02
CA GLY A 441 -25.96 -13.38 -1.72
C GLY A 441 -25.24 -14.52 -2.43
N ARG A 442 -24.25 -14.24 -3.29
CA ARG A 442 -23.53 -15.26 -4.09
C ARG A 442 -22.03 -15.35 -3.81
N TYR A 443 -21.50 -14.51 -2.93
CA TYR A 443 -20.05 -14.45 -2.70
C TYR A 443 -19.54 -15.64 -1.87
N ASP A 444 -18.44 -16.20 -2.34
CA ASP A 444 -17.58 -17.18 -1.70
C ASP A 444 -16.12 -16.94 -2.14
N ALA A 445 -15.17 -17.72 -1.65
CA ALA A 445 -13.76 -17.51 -1.99
C ALA A 445 -13.48 -17.70 -3.50
N ALA A 446 -14.16 -18.64 -4.16
CA ALA A 446 -13.98 -18.92 -5.58
C ALA A 446 -14.47 -17.76 -6.47
N THR A 447 -15.60 -17.16 -6.10
CA THR A 447 -16.16 -15.98 -6.77
C THR A 447 -15.19 -14.80 -6.66
N MET A 448 -14.56 -14.61 -5.50
CA MET A 448 -13.54 -13.57 -5.31
C MET A 448 -12.30 -13.78 -6.20
N GLN A 449 -11.82 -15.02 -6.33
CA GLN A 449 -10.70 -15.36 -7.23
C GLN A 449 -11.01 -15.03 -8.70
N LYS A 450 -12.25 -15.30 -9.13
CA LYS A 450 -12.70 -14.97 -10.48
C LYS A 450 -12.77 -13.46 -10.67
N LEU A 451 -13.45 -12.75 -9.77
CA LEU A 451 -13.70 -11.31 -9.84
C LEU A 451 -12.40 -10.50 -9.93
N VAL A 452 -11.42 -10.80 -9.07
CA VAL A 452 -10.18 -10.00 -9.01
C VAL A 452 -9.31 -10.13 -10.25
N LEU A 453 -9.36 -11.27 -10.96
CA LEU A 453 -8.56 -11.54 -12.16
C LEU A 453 -9.42 -11.58 -13.43
N GLU A 454 -10.61 -10.99 -13.41
CA GLU A 454 -11.51 -10.95 -14.57
C GLU A 454 -11.04 -9.94 -15.65
N ASN A 455 -10.11 -9.05 -15.28
CA ASN A 455 -9.46 -8.07 -16.15
C ASN A 455 -10.41 -7.15 -16.93
N ARG A 456 -11.63 -6.91 -16.43
CA ARG A 456 -12.56 -5.93 -17.03
C ARG A 456 -11.99 -4.52 -16.97
N ASN A 457 -12.21 -3.76 -18.03
CA ASN A 457 -11.80 -2.36 -18.13
C ASN A 457 -13.02 -1.45 -17.93
N THR A 458 -13.18 -0.96 -16.70
CA THR A 458 -14.37 -0.18 -16.29
C THR A 458 -14.55 1.08 -17.13
N ALA A 459 -13.48 1.81 -17.44
CA ALA A 459 -13.56 2.99 -18.30
C ALA A 459 -14.02 2.62 -19.72
N ALA A 460 -13.53 1.51 -20.29
CA ALA A 460 -13.96 1.08 -21.62
C ALA A 460 -15.44 0.66 -21.63
N GLU A 461 -15.90 -0.05 -20.60
CA GLU A 461 -17.30 -0.43 -20.45
C GLU A 461 -18.23 0.78 -20.39
N MET A 462 -17.79 1.87 -19.74
CA MET A 462 -18.56 3.10 -19.58
C MET A 462 -18.51 4.04 -20.80
N PHE A 463 -17.34 4.24 -21.39
CA PHE A 463 -17.08 5.39 -22.27
C PHE A 463 -16.72 5.03 -23.72
N LEU A 464 -16.32 3.79 -24.01
CA LEU A 464 -15.81 3.45 -25.34
C LEU A 464 -16.86 3.67 -26.44
N ASP A 465 -18.12 3.36 -26.18
CA ASP A 465 -19.21 3.53 -27.16
C ASP A 465 -19.54 5.01 -27.44
N GLN A 466 -19.14 5.91 -26.55
CA GLN A 466 -19.36 7.36 -26.67
C GLN A 466 -18.21 8.05 -27.40
N MET A 467 -17.10 7.34 -27.65
CA MET A 467 -15.92 7.89 -28.29
C MET A 467 -16.26 8.32 -29.74
N PRO A 468 -16.13 9.61 -30.09
CA PRO A 468 -16.23 10.02 -31.48
C PRO A 468 -15.04 9.40 -32.21
N CYS A 469 -15.30 8.39 -33.06
CA CYS A 469 -14.21 7.81 -33.83
C CYS A 469 -14.49 7.66 -35.31
N THR A 470 -13.79 8.51 -36.06
CA THR A 470 -13.80 8.58 -37.53
C THR A 470 -12.59 7.90 -38.18
N ARG A 471 -11.61 7.44 -37.39
CA ARG A 471 -10.36 6.80 -37.87
C ARG A 471 -10.51 5.29 -38.07
N LYS A 472 -9.68 4.71 -38.95
CA LYS A 472 -9.64 3.26 -39.18
C LYS A 472 -9.08 2.50 -37.96
N GLU A 473 -8.16 3.11 -37.23
CA GLU A 473 -7.48 2.52 -36.07
C GLU A 473 -8.45 2.20 -34.93
N CYS A 474 -9.61 2.88 -34.87
CA CYS A 474 -10.65 2.54 -33.91
C CYS A 474 -11.35 1.22 -34.17
N GLU A 475 -11.20 0.63 -35.35
CA GLU A 475 -11.66 -0.74 -35.58
C GLU A 475 -11.00 -1.71 -34.58
N VAL A 476 -9.76 -1.44 -34.17
CA VAL A 476 -9.08 -2.19 -33.10
C VAL A 476 -9.88 -2.13 -31.80
N LEU A 477 -10.26 -0.92 -31.37
CA LEU A 477 -11.01 -0.74 -30.13
C LEU A 477 -12.45 -1.28 -30.23
N ARG A 478 -13.09 -1.17 -31.41
CA ARG A 478 -14.44 -1.72 -31.64
C ARG A 478 -14.49 -3.25 -31.58
N LYS A 479 -13.41 -3.91 -31.99
CA LYS A 479 -13.28 -5.38 -31.95
C LYS A 479 -12.83 -5.90 -30.59
N TRP A 480 -12.27 -5.03 -29.75
CA TRP A 480 -11.81 -5.39 -28.42
C TRP A 480 -12.99 -5.63 -27.46
N ASP A 481 -12.89 -6.68 -26.66
CA ASP A 481 -13.91 -7.13 -25.71
C ASP A 481 -13.92 -6.36 -24.38
N ARG A 482 -13.17 -5.25 -24.30
CA ARG A 482 -13.03 -4.39 -23.11
C ARG A 482 -12.38 -5.10 -21.92
N ARG A 483 -11.58 -6.14 -22.18
CA ARG A 483 -10.81 -6.87 -21.16
C ARG A 483 -9.32 -6.83 -21.40
N ASN A 484 -8.54 -6.74 -20.34
CA ASN A 484 -7.07 -6.73 -20.38
C ASN A 484 -6.52 -8.16 -20.22
N GLU A 485 -6.91 -9.07 -21.10
CA GLU A 485 -6.38 -10.44 -21.15
C GLU A 485 -5.07 -10.50 -21.94
N ILE A 486 -4.28 -11.57 -21.76
CA ILE A 486 -3.02 -11.80 -22.49
C ILE A 486 -3.22 -11.72 -24.02
N GLY A 487 -4.36 -12.20 -24.52
CA GLY A 487 -4.70 -12.18 -25.95
C GLY A 487 -5.32 -10.88 -26.46
N SER A 488 -5.58 -9.91 -25.58
CA SER A 488 -6.36 -8.72 -25.95
C SER A 488 -5.58 -7.79 -26.86
N VAL A 489 -6.15 -7.52 -28.03
CA VAL A 489 -5.68 -6.50 -28.97
C VAL A 489 -6.54 -5.25 -28.77
N GLY A 490 -5.92 -4.10 -28.50
CA GLY A 490 -6.61 -2.83 -28.24
C GLY A 490 -6.56 -2.33 -26.79
N ALA A 491 -6.33 -3.21 -25.80
CA ALA A 491 -6.24 -2.84 -24.38
C ALA A 491 -5.17 -1.75 -24.14
N LEU A 492 -3.95 -1.95 -24.66
CA LEU A 492 -2.86 -0.97 -24.54
C LEU A 492 -3.22 0.38 -25.18
N LEU A 493 -3.86 0.35 -26.36
CA LEU A 493 -4.29 1.58 -27.05
C LEU A 493 -5.31 2.34 -26.21
N PHE A 494 -6.33 1.65 -25.70
CA PHE A 494 -7.35 2.25 -24.86
C PHE A 494 -6.78 2.85 -23.58
N ASP A 495 -5.97 2.08 -22.85
CA ASP A 495 -5.40 2.51 -21.57
C ASP A 495 -4.54 3.77 -21.72
N ARG A 496 -3.72 3.84 -22.78
CA ARG A 496 -2.85 4.99 -23.07
C ARG A 496 -3.66 6.22 -23.50
N TRP A 497 -4.68 6.01 -24.33
CA TRP A 497 -5.59 7.08 -24.77
C TRP A 497 -6.37 7.67 -23.60
N PHE A 498 -6.95 6.80 -22.76
CA PHE A 498 -7.70 7.22 -21.58
C PHE A 498 -6.81 7.97 -20.58
N ALA A 499 -5.60 7.46 -20.31
CA ALA A 499 -4.63 8.13 -19.44
C ALA A 499 -4.17 9.52 -19.96
N LYS A 500 -4.30 9.79 -21.26
CA LYS A 500 -4.02 11.10 -21.88
C LYS A 500 -5.26 11.99 -22.02
N GLY A 501 -6.35 11.67 -21.32
CA GLY A 501 -7.55 12.50 -21.25
C GLY A 501 -8.64 12.16 -22.28
N GLY A 502 -8.48 11.09 -23.06
CA GLY A 502 -9.57 10.55 -23.87
C GLY A 502 -10.04 11.44 -25.04
N THR A 503 -9.21 12.37 -25.52
CA THR A 503 -9.57 13.26 -26.65
C THR A 503 -9.18 12.65 -28.00
N GLU A 504 -9.71 13.16 -29.11
CA GLU A 504 -9.27 12.75 -30.46
C GLU A 504 -7.77 13.07 -30.69
N GLN A 505 -7.30 14.22 -30.19
CA GLN A 505 -5.87 14.57 -30.26
C GLN A 505 -5.01 13.56 -29.49
N ALA A 506 -5.42 13.20 -28.27
CA ALA A 506 -4.73 12.18 -27.48
C ALA A 506 -4.71 10.82 -28.20
N PHE A 507 -5.78 10.49 -28.93
CA PHE A 507 -5.85 9.26 -29.71
C PHE A 507 -4.82 9.26 -30.84
N ASP A 508 -4.78 10.32 -31.65
CA ASP A 508 -3.82 10.46 -32.76
C ASP A 508 -2.36 10.43 -32.24
N GLU A 509 -2.09 11.07 -31.09
CA GLU A 509 -0.79 11.01 -30.42
C GLU A 509 -0.39 9.59 -30.02
N VAL A 510 -1.31 8.85 -29.37
CA VAL A 510 -1.06 7.48 -28.90
C VAL A 510 -0.90 6.52 -30.06
N VAL A 511 -1.69 6.64 -31.11
CA VAL A 511 -1.55 5.81 -32.33
C VAL A 511 -0.16 6.01 -32.94
N ARG A 512 0.31 7.26 -33.02
CA ARG A 512 1.67 7.57 -33.51
C ARG A 512 2.76 7.04 -32.58
N GLU A 513 2.58 7.14 -31.26
CA GLU A 513 3.52 6.64 -30.25
C GLU A 513 3.65 5.11 -30.29
N LEU A 514 2.52 4.40 -30.39
CA LEU A 514 2.47 2.95 -30.37
C LEU A 514 2.83 2.33 -31.73
N GLY A 515 2.48 3.01 -32.83
CA GLY A 515 2.71 2.53 -34.19
C GLY A 515 2.12 1.11 -34.39
N PRO A 516 2.87 0.14 -34.91
CA PRO A 516 2.38 -1.22 -35.12
C PRO A 516 1.90 -1.94 -33.84
N LYS A 517 2.32 -1.49 -32.66
CA LYS A 517 1.94 -2.12 -31.39
C LYS A 517 0.44 -2.02 -31.09
N ILE A 518 -0.30 -1.14 -31.76
CA ILE A 518 -1.76 -1.07 -31.62
C ILE A 518 -2.45 -2.38 -32.01
N HIS A 519 -1.80 -3.21 -32.83
CA HIS A 519 -2.31 -4.51 -33.29
C HIS A 519 -1.74 -5.71 -32.52
N GLN A 520 -0.87 -5.48 -31.54
CA GLN A 520 -0.26 -6.58 -30.77
C GLN A 520 -1.16 -7.03 -29.61
N PRO A 521 -1.22 -8.33 -29.31
CA PRO A 521 -1.82 -8.84 -28.08
C PRO A 521 -1.09 -8.29 -26.85
N LEU A 522 -1.85 -8.00 -25.78
CA LEU A 522 -1.31 -7.44 -24.54
C LEU A 522 -0.12 -8.23 -23.99
N GLY A 523 -0.17 -9.57 -24.01
CA GLY A 523 0.89 -10.42 -23.46
C GLY A 523 2.21 -10.36 -24.23
N GLU A 524 2.23 -9.87 -25.46
CA GLU A 524 3.47 -9.65 -26.22
C GLU A 524 4.22 -8.40 -25.77
N VAL A 525 3.50 -7.45 -25.17
CA VAL A 525 4.02 -6.16 -24.72
C VAL A 525 4.09 -6.08 -23.19
N GLN A 526 3.24 -6.82 -22.48
CA GLN A 526 3.12 -6.87 -21.02
C GLN A 526 3.58 -8.24 -20.51
N TYR A 527 4.81 -8.30 -20.02
CA TYR A 527 5.38 -9.51 -19.48
C TYR A 527 6.44 -9.19 -18.44
N VAL A 528 6.76 -10.19 -17.63
CA VAL A 528 7.99 -10.20 -16.84
C VAL A 528 8.95 -11.25 -17.39
N VAL A 529 10.24 -10.99 -17.27
CA VAL A 529 11.27 -11.98 -17.57
C VAL A 529 11.65 -12.68 -16.28
N ARG A 530 11.61 -14.02 -16.28
CA ARG A 530 12.10 -14.89 -15.20
C ARG A 530 12.92 -16.01 -15.81
N ASN A 531 14.14 -16.19 -15.35
CA ASN A 531 15.06 -17.23 -15.84
C ASN A 531 15.19 -17.23 -17.38
N GLY A 532 15.31 -16.04 -17.97
CA GLY A 532 15.43 -15.86 -19.43
C GLY A 532 14.14 -16.08 -20.23
N ARG A 533 13.02 -16.44 -19.59
CA ARG A 533 11.72 -16.67 -20.23
C ARG A 533 10.77 -15.50 -19.99
N LYS A 534 10.11 -15.07 -21.07
CA LYS A 534 8.98 -14.13 -21.00
C LYS A 534 7.74 -14.81 -20.43
N ILE A 535 7.15 -14.23 -19.40
CA ILE A 535 5.89 -14.67 -18.80
C ILE A 535 4.88 -13.54 -19.06
N PRO A 536 3.92 -13.73 -19.98
CA PRO A 536 2.92 -12.71 -20.28
C PRO A 536 2.01 -12.48 -19.08
N LEU A 537 1.57 -11.24 -18.88
CA LEU A 537 0.72 -10.84 -17.76
C LEU A 537 -0.57 -10.19 -18.27
N HIS A 538 -1.70 -10.64 -17.73
CA HIS A 538 -3.00 -9.97 -17.87
C HIS A 538 -3.18 -8.90 -16.77
N GLY A 539 -4.23 -8.10 -16.89
CA GLY A 539 -4.46 -6.92 -16.05
C GLY A 539 -3.97 -5.64 -16.71
N GLY A 540 -4.11 -4.51 -16.03
CA GLY A 540 -3.83 -3.20 -16.62
C GLY A 540 -3.83 -2.07 -15.59
N PRO A 541 -3.68 -0.82 -16.03
CA PRO A 541 -3.53 0.31 -15.13
C PRO A 541 -4.82 0.59 -14.34
N GLY A 542 -4.64 1.02 -13.09
CA GLY A 542 -5.75 1.42 -12.21
C GLY A 542 -6.52 2.63 -12.72
N SER A 543 -5.84 3.53 -13.45
CA SER A 543 -6.41 4.75 -14.03
C SER A 543 -7.57 4.50 -15.00
N SER A 544 -7.59 3.39 -15.74
CA SER A 544 -8.72 2.98 -16.60
C SER A 544 -9.73 2.08 -15.87
N GLY A 545 -9.54 1.87 -14.57
CA GLY A 545 -10.45 1.10 -13.73
C GLY A 545 -10.32 -0.40 -13.88
N VAL A 546 -9.20 -0.90 -14.38
CA VAL A 546 -8.90 -2.34 -14.34
C VAL A 546 -8.69 -2.74 -12.88
N TYR A 547 -9.57 -3.58 -12.35
CA TYR A 547 -9.48 -4.01 -10.94
C TYR A 547 -8.21 -4.82 -10.70
N ASN A 548 -7.84 -5.68 -11.65
CA ASN A 548 -6.56 -6.37 -11.63
C ASN A 548 -5.40 -5.44 -12.02
N LEU A 549 -4.97 -4.60 -11.08
CA LEU A 549 -4.00 -3.55 -11.36
C LEU A 549 -2.63 -4.14 -11.68
N ILE A 550 -2.10 -3.84 -12.87
CA ILE A 550 -0.72 -4.08 -13.27
C ILE A 550 -0.21 -2.83 -13.96
N ASN A 551 0.77 -2.18 -13.35
CA ASN A 551 1.47 -1.04 -13.93
C ASN A 551 2.78 -1.50 -14.57
N MET A 552 2.85 -1.34 -15.89
CA MET A 552 4.00 -1.68 -16.70
C MET A 552 4.69 -0.41 -17.18
N ASP A 553 6.01 -0.35 -17.02
CA ASP A 553 6.87 0.55 -17.76
C ASP A 553 7.17 -0.07 -19.12
N TRP A 554 6.42 0.32 -20.14
CA TRP A 554 6.51 -0.28 -21.47
C TRP A 554 7.80 0.09 -22.21
N GLN A 555 8.46 1.19 -21.85
CA GLN A 555 9.76 1.57 -22.43
C GLN A 555 10.87 0.66 -21.88
N ARG A 556 10.83 0.36 -20.59
CA ARG A 556 11.79 -0.55 -19.93
C ARG A 556 11.37 -2.03 -20.01
N GLN A 557 10.14 -2.29 -20.42
CA GLN A 557 9.49 -3.59 -20.34
C GLN A 557 9.54 -4.21 -18.93
N GLU A 558 9.20 -3.41 -17.93
CA GLU A 558 9.27 -3.79 -16.52
C GLU A 558 7.96 -3.52 -15.79
N VAL A 559 7.42 -4.53 -15.10
CA VAL A 559 6.30 -4.32 -14.18
C VAL A 559 6.84 -3.58 -12.96
N SER A 560 6.39 -2.34 -12.77
CA SER A 560 6.83 -1.52 -11.64
C SER A 560 6.12 -1.92 -10.36
N ASP A 561 4.81 -2.08 -10.43
CA ASP A 561 3.91 -2.32 -9.30
C ASP A 561 2.57 -2.88 -9.79
N GLY A 562 1.79 -3.42 -8.86
CA GLY A 562 0.48 -4.00 -9.16
C GLY A 562 0.05 -5.02 -8.14
N SER A 563 -0.97 -5.79 -8.49
CA SER A 563 -1.38 -7.03 -7.82
C SER A 563 -0.16 -7.80 -7.31
N SER A 564 -0.09 -7.94 -5.99
CA SER A 564 1.09 -8.46 -5.30
C SER A 564 0.74 -9.73 -4.50
N PHE A 565 0.46 -9.59 -3.21
CA PHE A 565 -0.14 -10.64 -2.38
C PHE A 565 -1.66 -10.59 -2.54
N ILE A 566 -2.24 -11.53 -3.29
CA ILE A 566 -3.68 -11.65 -3.45
C ILE A 566 -4.18 -12.79 -2.58
N PHE A 567 -5.26 -12.56 -1.84
CA PHE A 567 -5.87 -13.61 -1.03
C PHE A 567 -7.38 -13.48 -0.95
N ALA A 568 -8.05 -14.62 -0.94
CA ALA A 568 -9.48 -14.74 -0.77
C ALA A 568 -9.76 -15.68 0.40
N VAL A 569 -10.58 -15.25 1.35
CA VAL A 569 -10.88 -15.98 2.59
C VAL A 569 -12.38 -16.07 2.73
N GLU A 570 -12.87 -17.27 2.97
CA GLU A 570 -14.27 -17.57 3.23
C GLU A 570 -14.38 -18.28 4.58
N TYR A 571 -15.18 -17.69 5.46
CA TYR A 571 -15.56 -18.34 6.70
C TYR A 571 -16.76 -19.26 6.48
N THR A 572 -16.81 -20.36 7.23
CA THR A 572 -17.94 -21.29 7.28
C THR A 572 -18.17 -21.68 8.74
N ASP A 573 -19.09 -22.61 9.01
CA ASP A 573 -19.24 -23.16 10.36
C ASP A 573 -18.05 -24.05 10.78
N LYS A 574 -17.17 -24.43 9.83
CA LYS A 574 -15.94 -25.17 10.14
C LYS A 574 -15.03 -24.36 11.06
N ALA A 575 -14.20 -25.06 11.84
CA ALA A 575 -13.23 -24.42 12.74
C ALA A 575 -12.27 -23.47 12.02
N CYS A 576 -12.03 -23.70 10.73
CA CYS A 576 -11.01 -23.02 9.94
C CYS A 576 -11.61 -22.48 8.63
N PRO A 577 -11.13 -21.31 8.17
CA PRO A 577 -11.59 -20.74 6.92
C PRO A 577 -11.09 -21.53 5.72
N THR A 578 -11.81 -21.43 4.61
CA THR A 578 -11.28 -21.75 3.28
C THR A 578 -10.54 -20.52 2.80
N ALA A 579 -9.25 -20.64 2.50
CA ALA A 579 -8.46 -19.54 1.98
C ALA A 579 -7.67 -19.95 0.75
N TYR A 580 -7.44 -18.98 -0.14
CA TYR A 580 -6.56 -19.10 -1.29
C TYR A 580 -5.64 -17.88 -1.32
N THR A 581 -4.36 -18.09 -1.63
CA THR A 581 -3.34 -17.06 -1.68
C THR A 581 -2.53 -17.15 -2.97
N LEU A 582 -2.00 -16.01 -3.43
CA LEU A 582 -1.16 -15.90 -4.60
C LEU A 582 -0.16 -14.77 -4.39
N MET A 583 1.13 -15.08 -4.51
CA MET A 583 2.22 -14.09 -4.50
C MET A 583 2.69 -13.84 -5.93
N ALA A 584 2.07 -12.85 -6.59
CA ALA A 584 2.33 -12.57 -8.01
C ALA A 584 3.81 -12.25 -8.32
N PRO A 585 4.56 -11.48 -7.49
CA PRO A 585 5.95 -11.15 -7.79
C PRO A 585 6.89 -12.37 -7.77
N SER A 586 6.66 -13.29 -6.84
CA SER A 586 7.43 -14.54 -6.68
C SER A 586 7.05 -15.58 -7.73
N ARG A 587 5.76 -15.70 -8.04
CA ARG A 587 5.20 -16.73 -8.94
C ARG A 587 4.32 -16.14 -10.05
N PRO A 588 4.89 -15.30 -10.94
CA PRO A 588 4.14 -14.76 -12.07
C PRO A 588 3.64 -15.85 -13.03
N ASP A 589 4.25 -17.05 -13.02
CA ASP A 589 3.79 -18.22 -13.76
C ASP A 589 2.48 -18.84 -13.24
N LEU A 590 2.16 -18.59 -11.97
CA LEU A 590 0.93 -19.01 -11.30
C LEU A 590 -0.14 -17.91 -11.30
N TYR A 591 0.16 -16.73 -11.84
CA TYR A 591 -0.73 -15.59 -11.87
C TYR A 591 -1.94 -15.84 -12.79
N SER A 592 -2.97 -16.49 -12.26
CA SER A 592 -4.24 -16.80 -12.91
C SER A 592 -5.29 -17.21 -11.87
N ALA A 593 -6.58 -17.14 -12.22
CA ALA A 593 -7.67 -17.44 -11.28
C ALA A 593 -7.72 -18.89 -10.77
N LYS A 594 -6.99 -19.83 -11.40
CA LYS A 594 -7.09 -21.29 -11.11
C LYS A 594 -5.89 -21.88 -10.36
N LYS A 595 -4.82 -21.11 -10.18
CA LYS A 595 -3.52 -21.62 -9.69
C LYS A 595 -3.13 -21.09 -8.31
N TRP A 596 -4.09 -20.58 -7.55
CA TRP A 596 -3.83 -20.04 -6.22
C TRP A 596 -3.51 -21.18 -5.27
N GLN A 597 -2.58 -20.93 -4.35
CA GLN A 597 -2.25 -21.87 -3.31
C GLN A 597 -3.39 -21.90 -2.28
N LYS A 598 -3.83 -23.09 -1.90
CA LYS A 598 -4.81 -23.21 -0.82
C LYS A 598 -4.12 -22.88 0.51
N GLY A 599 -4.68 -21.94 1.25
CA GLY A 599 -4.23 -21.55 2.58
C GLY A 599 -4.03 -22.76 3.49
N ALA A 600 -2.99 -22.69 4.29
CA ALA A 600 -2.57 -23.81 5.15
C ALA A 600 -2.98 -23.61 6.61
N LEU A 601 -3.62 -22.49 6.97
CA LEU A 601 -4.14 -22.26 8.33
C LEU A 601 -4.89 -23.49 8.85
N CYS A 602 -4.61 -23.88 10.10
CA CYS A 602 -5.10 -25.11 10.74
C CYS A 602 -4.63 -26.47 10.19
N ARG A 603 -3.68 -26.52 9.26
CA ARG A 603 -2.95 -27.75 8.93
C ARG A 603 -1.68 -27.86 9.72
#